data_AF-A0A392QQ06-F1
#
_entry.id   AF-A0A392QQ06-F1
#
_cell.length_a   1.000
_cell.length_b   1.000
_cell.length_c   1.000
_cell.angle_alpha   90.00
_cell.angle_beta   90.00
_cell.angle_gamma   90.00
#
_symmetry.space_group_name_H-M   'P 1'
#
loop_
_entity.id
_entity.type
_entity.pdbx_description
1 polymer ?
#
loop_
_entity_poly.entity_id
_entity_poly.type
_entity_poly.pdbx_seq_one_letter_code
_entity_poly.pdbx_strand_id
1 'polypeptide(L)' 'MVDVEKIDVESPVMDDDVILEDDVVRSLRTSPIHSSKDRTSIDDFEIIKPISRGAFGRVFLAKKRTTGDLFAIK' A
#
# COMPACT_ATOMS: atom_id res chain seq x y z
N MET A 1 -4.10 -35.87 34.88
CA MET A 1 -5.22 -35.18 35.56
C MET A 1 -5.42 -33.89 34.77
N VAL A 2 -6.41 -33.90 33.85
CA VAL A 2 -7.72 -33.22 33.99
C VAL A 2 -7.53 -31.69 33.80
N ASP A 3 -8.20 -30.91 32.96
CA ASP A 3 -9.45 -30.98 32.17
C ASP A 3 -9.26 -30.02 30.95
N VAL A 4 -9.71 -30.33 29.73
CA VAL A 4 -11.00 -29.90 29.14
C VAL A 4 -11.47 -28.52 29.61
N GLU A 5 -11.52 -27.53 28.70
CA GLU A 5 -12.77 -26.82 28.37
C GLU A 5 -12.58 -25.85 27.20
N LYS A 6 -13.52 -25.95 26.26
CA LYS A 6 -13.83 -25.02 25.18
C LYS A 6 -14.50 -23.81 25.81
N ILE A 7 -14.02 -22.60 25.54
CA ILE A 7 -14.72 -21.37 25.93
C ILE A 7 -14.91 -20.54 24.66
N ASP A 8 -16.15 -20.57 24.19
CA ASP A 8 -16.71 -19.67 23.20
C ASP A 8 -16.81 -18.23 23.75
N VAL A 9 -17.10 -17.30 22.84
CA VAL A 9 -17.81 -16.01 23.06
C VAL A 9 -17.00 -14.72 22.87
N GLU A 10 -17.47 -14.03 21.84
CA GLU A 10 -17.34 -12.65 21.41
C GLU A 10 -17.21 -11.58 22.50
N SER A 11 -16.41 -10.56 22.23
CA SER A 11 -16.86 -9.17 22.36
C SER A 11 -15.88 -8.23 21.60
N PRO A 12 -16.38 -7.35 20.71
CA PRO A 12 -15.59 -6.26 20.17
C PRO A 12 -15.47 -5.19 21.26
N VAL A 13 -14.36 -5.17 21.98
CA VAL A 13 -14.04 -4.05 22.85
C VAL A 13 -13.58 -2.89 21.98
N MET A 14 -14.49 -1.93 21.84
CA MET A 14 -14.21 -0.58 21.39
C MET A 14 -13.34 0.07 22.48
N ASP A 15 -12.04 0.16 22.24
CA ASP A 15 -11.20 1.15 22.93
C ASP A 15 -11.27 2.45 22.11
N ASP A 16 -12.38 3.17 22.29
CA ASP A 16 -12.46 4.61 22.08
C ASP A 16 -11.55 5.26 23.12
N ASP A 17 -10.30 5.57 22.75
CA ASP A 17 -9.50 6.67 23.32
C ASP A 17 -8.12 6.80 22.64
N VAL A 18 -8.09 6.92 21.31
CA VAL A 18 -6.98 7.61 20.61
C VAL A 18 -7.57 8.61 19.62
N ILE A 19 -8.01 9.74 20.19
CA ILE A 19 -7.84 11.10 19.68
C ILE A 19 -8.09 11.26 18.18
N LEU A 20 -9.36 11.53 17.88
CA LEU A 20 -9.88 12.10 16.65
C LEU A 20 -9.45 13.58 16.50
N GLU A 21 -8.15 13.88 16.42
CA GLU A 21 -7.66 15.28 16.24
C GLU A 21 -6.63 15.44 15.13
N ASP A 22 -6.69 14.59 14.11
CA ASP A 22 -5.88 14.76 12.89
C ASP A 22 -6.74 14.83 11.60
N ASP A 23 -8.07 14.88 11.74
CA ASP A 23 -9.03 14.79 10.63
C ASP A 23 -9.26 16.13 9.91
N VAL A 24 -9.23 17.27 10.63
CA VAL A 24 -9.50 18.59 10.02
C VAL A 24 -8.27 19.14 9.27
N VAL A 25 -7.05 18.80 9.68
CA VAL A 25 -5.82 19.32 9.05
C VAL A 25 -5.29 18.40 7.94
N ARG A 26 -5.48 17.06 8.03
CA ARG A 26 -5.12 16.15 6.94
C ARG A 26 -5.98 16.31 5.69
N SER A 27 -7.23 16.75 5.84
CA SER A 27 -8.17 16.94 4.72
C SER A 27 -7.75 18.06 3.74
N LEU A 28 -6.90 19.01 4.17
CA LEU A 28 -6.34 20.05 3.29
C LEU A 28 -5.25 19.53 2.34
N ARG A 29 -4.82 18.28 2.50
CA ARG A 29 -3.97 17.60 1.53
C ARG A 29 -4.74 16.41 0.99
N THR A 30 -5.25 16.58 -0.22
CA THR A 30 -5.64 15.46 -1.08
C THR A 30 -4.43 14.53 -1.15
N SER A 31 -4.47 13.45 -0.37
CA SER A 31 -3.38 12.50 -0.27
C SER A 31 -4.07 11.18 0.01
N PRO A 32 -4.09 10.26 -0.97
CA PRO A 32 -4.71 8.95 -0.79
C PRO A 32 -4.17 8.31 0.49
N ILE A 33 -5.06 7.97 1.40
CA ILE A 33 -4.73 7.21 2.60
C ILE A 33 -4.39 5.80 2.12
N HIS A 34 -3.12 5.57 1.79
CA HIS A 34 -2.65 4.28 1.29
C HIS A 34 -2.16 3.46 2.48
N SER A 35 -2.95 2.45 2.86
CA SER A 35 -2.49 1.34 3.69
C SER A 35 -1.17 0.82 3.08
N SER A 36 -0.11 0.77 3.88
CA SER A 36 1.27 0.51 3.42
C SER A 36 1.46 -0.83 2.69
N LYS A 37 0.48 -1.74 2.76
CA LYS A 37 0.49 -3.04 2.06
C LYS A 37 -0.01 -2.98 0.61
N ASP A 38 -0.76 -1.96 0.20
CA ASP A 38 -1.35 -1.87 -1.15
C ASP A 38 -0.57 -0.95 -2.09
N ARG A 39 0.63 -0.53 -1.70
CA ARG A 39 1.43 0.42 -2.50
C ARG A 39 2.27 -0.34 -3.53
N THR A 40 2.00 -0.10 -4.81
CA THR A 40 2.82 -0.58 -5.93
C THR A 40 4.30 -0.30 -5.70
N SER A 41 5.15 -1.32 -5.79
CA SER A 41 6.60 -1.21 -5.64
C SER A 41 7.30 -1.30 -6.99
N ILE A 42 8.51 -0.74 -7.09
CA ILE A 42 9.35 -0.91 -8.28
C ILE A 42 9.78 -2.38 -8.47
N ASP A 43 9.87 -3.15 -7.40
CA ASP A 43 10.25 -4.58 -7.44
C ASP A 43 9.19 -5.46 -8.14
N ASP A 44 7.97 -4.94 -8.26
CA ASP A 44 6.88 -5.56 -9.01
C ASP A 44 7.11 -5.49 -10.52
N PHE A 45 8.13 -4.76 -10.98
CA PHE A 45 8.42 -4.53 -12.39
C PHE A 45 9.83 -5.01 -12.75
N GLU A 46 9.92 -5.61 -13.94
CA GLU A 46 11.18 -5.89 -14.60
C GLU A 46 11.52 -4.73 -15.54
N ILE A 47 12.67 -4.09 -15.34
CA ILE A 47 13.16 -3.02 -16.20
C ILE A 47 13.78 -3.62 -17.47
N ILE A 48 13.18 -3.36 -18.63
CA ILE A 48 13.60 -3.97 -19.90
C ILE A 48 14.61 -3.07 -20.62
N LYS A 49 14.24 -1.83 -20.90
CA LYS A 49 15.11 -0.90 -21.65
C LYS A 49 14.79 0.56 -21.36
N PRO A 50 15.79 1.47 -21.41
CA PRO A 50 15.50 2.89 -21.46
C PRO A 50 14.73 3.21 -22.75
N ILE A 51 13.70 4.06 -22.63
CA ILE A 51 12.90 4.52 -23.78
C ILE A 51 12.94 6.04 -23.96
N SER A 52 13.24 6.82 -22.92
CA SER A 52 13.41 8.26 -23.04
C SER A 52 14.39 8.81 -22.00
N ARG A 53 15.03 9.94 -22.32
CA ARG A 53 15.95 10.69 -21.42
C ARG A 53 15.78 12.19 -21.70
N GLY A 54 15.65 13.00 -20.66
CA GLY A 54 15.58 14.47 -20.77
C GLY A 54 15.77 15.16 -19.42
N ALA A 55 15.56 16.48 -19.37
CA ALA A 55 15.68 17.27 -18.13
C ALA A 55 14.73 16.80 -17.01
N PHE A 56 13.63 16.13 -17.38
CA PHE A 56 12.61 15.62 -16.47
C PHE A 56 12.83 14.17 -15.99
N GLY A 57 14.00 13.58 -16.30
CA GLY A 57 14.38 12.24 -15.85
C GLY A 57 14.57 11.23 -16.98
N ARG A 58 14.44 9.96 -16.64
CA ARG A 58 14.60 8.82 -17.57
C ARG A 58 13.33 8.01 -17.53
N VAL A 59 12.86 7.61 -18.70
CA VAL A 59 11.71 6.71 -18.80
C VAL A 59 12.20 5.35 -19.26
N PHE A 60 11.75 4.31 -18.59
CA PHE A 60 12.06 2.93 -18.91
C PHE A 60 10.79 2.19 -19.34
N LEU A 61 10.93 1.34 -20.35
CA LEU A 61 9.97 0.28 -20.60
C LEU A 61 10.17 -0.77 -19.52
N ALA A 62 9.10 -1.05 -18.79
CA ALA A 62 9.08 -2.04 -17.74
C ALA A 62 7.90 -2.99 -17.92
N LYS A 63 8.04 -4.22 -17.43
CA LYS A 63 6.97 -5.22 -17.45
C LYS A 63 6.54 -5.55 -16.03
N LYS A 64 5.25 -5.46 -15.72
CA LYS A 64 4.75 -5.88 -14.41
C LYS A 64 4.86 -7.39 -14.30
N ARG A 65 5.52 -7.88 -13.24
CA ARG A 65 5.81 -9.32 -13.05
C ARG A 65 4.55 -10.16 -12.89
N THR A 66 3.50 -9.61 -12.26
CA THR A 66 2.25 -10.34 -11.96
C THR A 66 1.38 -10.57 -13.19
N THR A 67 1.23 -9.57 -14.06
CA THR A 67 0.29 -9.61 -15.19
C THR A 67 0.99 -9.74 -16.54
N GLY A 68 2.24 -9.29 -16.63
CA GLY A 68 3.01 -9.25 -17.87
C GLY A 68 2.73 -8.03 -18.74
N ASP A 69 1.90 -7.08 -18.28
CA ASP A 69 1.62 -5.84 -19.00
C ASP A 69 2.84 -4.91 -19.03
N LEU A 70 2.90 -4.09 -20.08
CA LEU A 70 3.97 -3.13 -20.29
C LEU A 70 3.61 -1.74 -19.76
N PHE A 71 4.58 -1.10 -19.10
CA PHE A 71 4.46 0.23 -18.52
C PHE A 71 5.66 1.11 -18.89
N ALA A 72 5.43 2.41 -18.86
CA ALA A 72 6.47 3.43 -18.89
C ALA A 72 6.68 3.95 -17.47
N ILE A 73 7.84 3.69 -16.88
CA ILE A 73 8.19 4.15 -15.52
C ILE A 73 9.17 5.32 -15.64
N LYS A 74 8.90 6.42 -14.93
CA LYS A 74 9.73 7.63 -14.88
C LYS A 74 10.35 7.81 -13.50
#